data_AF-E6QZN4-F1
#
_entry.id   AF-E6QZN4-F1
#
_cell.length_a   1.000
_cell.length_b   1.000
_cell.length_c   1.000
_cell.angle_alpha   90.00
_cell.angle_beta   90.00
_cell.angle_gamma   90.00
#
_symmetry.space_group_name_H-M   'P 1'
#
loop_
_entity.id
_entity.type
_entity.pdbx_description
1 polymer ?
#
loop_
_entity_poly.entity_id
_entity_poly.type
_entity_poly.pdbx_seq_one_letter_code
_entity_poly.pdbx_strand_id
1 'polypeptide(L)'
;MGKGTEANLEAEVTSTSSETLSHYEALPTYKLNLPTLPPTKDPLIIQNHLDKLAVQFKGLANGRKYDPILLERHKIHLAAQTLSAPEHITYAKTAKNQLTFQEWAARFKEAVLPYGWITTAERNMATLAPLAQNLATIPCFVDKVRSYVALLEDADSALPDTYVAAFVRQNMHPTVHADMERDHTEKEL
;
A
#
# COMPACT_ATOMS: atom_id res chain seq x y z
N MET A 1 28.10 -69.91 14.75
CA MET A 1 27.02 -69.38 15.63
C MET A 1 27.66 -68.33 16.52
N GLY A 2 27.23 -67.08 16.64
CA GLY A 2 26.05 -66.39 16.13
C GLY A 2 26.36 -64.99 15.59
N LYS A 3 25.36 -64.47 14.86
CA LYS A 3 25.30 -63.15 14.24
C LYS A 3 24.86 -62.09 15.25
N GLY A 4 25.26 -60.84 15.01
CA GLY A 4 24.38 -59.68 15.18
C GLY A 4 24.62 -58.81 16.40
N THR A 5 25.25 -57.65 16.19
CA THR A 5 25.02 -56.42 16.97
C THR A 5 25.62 -55.21 16.24
N GLU A 6 25.25 -55.04 14.97
CA GLU A 6 25.36 -53.76 14.24
C GLU A 6 23.94 -53.29 13.92
N ALA A 7 23.23 -52.83 14.94
CA ALA A 7 21.91 -52.21 14.79
C ALA A 7 21.58 -51.47 16.10
N ASN A 8 22.36 -50.45 16.45
CA ASN A 8 21.94 -49.53 17.51
C ASN A 8 22.54 -48.12 17.40
N LEU A 9 22.76 -47.64 16.16
CA LEU A 9 23.16 -46.26 15.89
C LEU A 9 22.08 -45.44 15.14
N GLU A 10 20.90 -46.01 14.92
CA GLU A 10 19.80 -45.35 14.16
C GLU A 10 18.56 -45.03 15.01
N ALA A 11 18.60 -45.29 16.32
CA ALA A 11 17.46 -45.04 17.23
C ALA A 11 17.65 -43.85 18.18
N GLU A 12 18.73 -43.07 18.04
CA GLU A 12 19.03 -41.90 18.89
C GLU A 12 19.15 -40.60 18.09
N VAL A 13 18.35 -40.46 17.02
CA VAL A 13 18.22 -39.18 16.26
C VAL A 13 16.75 -38.78 16.06
N THR A 14 15.83 -39.45 16.75
CA THR A 14 14.37 -39.25 16.56
C THR A 14 13.61 -38.95 17.87
N SER A 15 14.30 -38.43 18.89
CA SER A 15 13.64 -38.07 20.16
C SER A 15 14.10 -36.72 20.74
N THR A 16 14.31 -35.71 19.89
CA THR A 16 14.39 -34.30 20.31
C THR A 16 13.77 -33.32 19.31
N SER A 17 13.23 -33.78 18.17
CA SER A 17 12.72 -32.92 17.10
C SER A 17 11.20 -32.73 17.08
N SER A 18 10.49 -33.09 18.16
CA SER A 18 9.02 -32.95 18.24
C SER A 18 8.49 -31.84 19.15
N GLU A 19 9.34 -31.01 19.76
CA GLU A 19 8.89 -29.91 20.65
C GLU A 19 9.05 -28.49 20.09
N THR A 20 9.43 -28.33 18.81
CA THR A 20 9.39 -27.03 18.11
C THR A 20 8.23 -26.92 17.12
N LEU A 21 7.26 -27.85 17.17
CA LEU A 21 6.18 -27.93 16.20
C LEU A 21 5.01 -26.98 16.53
N SER A 22 5.08 -25.83 15.85
CA SER A 22 3.97 -24.94 15.44
C SER A 22 3.52 -23.86 16.43
N HIS A 23 4.39 -22.89 16.71
CA HIS A 23 3.98 -21.59 17.30
C HIS A 23 3.16 -20.70 16.34
N TYR A 24 2.98 -21.12 15.09
CA TYR A 24 2.26 -20.37 14.07
C TYR A 24 0.96 -21.04 13.67
N GLU A 25 -0.07 -20.22 13.47
CA GLU A 25 -1.35 -20.65 12.92
C GLU A 25 -1.28 -20.83 11.40
N ALA A 26 -2.16 -21.66 10.85
CA ALA A 26 -2.38 -21.74 9.41
C ALA A 26 -2.96 -20.43 8.87
N LEU A 27 -2.58 -20.06 7.65
CA LEU A 27 -3.05 -18.83 7.03
C LEU A 27 -4.57 -18.83 6.84
N PRO A 28 -5.21 -17.66 6.99
CA PRO A 28 -6.64 -17.54 6.82
C PRO A 28 -7.08 -17.83 5.39
N THR A 29 -8.16 -18.58 5.24
CA THR A 29 -8.77 -18.91 3.94
C THR A 29 -10.02 -18.10 3.64
N TYR A 30 -10.40 -17.15 4.51
CA TYR A 30 -11.59 -16.33 4.30
C TYR A 30 -11.48 -15.51 3.02
N LYS A 31 -12.58 -15.45 2.25
CA LYS A 31 -12.71 -14.55 1.11
C LYS A 31 -12.71 -13.11 1.61
N LEU A 32 -11.55 -12.46 1.58
CA LEU A 32 -11.50 -11.02 1.66
C LEU A 32 -12.19 -10.46 0.41
N ASN A 33 -13.17 -9.58 0.62
CA ASN A 33 -13.76 -8.80 -0.47
C ASN A 33 -12.76 -7.69 -0.85
N LEU A 34 -11.73 -8.06 -1.60
CA LEU A 34 -10.71 -7.14 -2.07
C LEU A 34 -11.25 -6.35 -3.27
N PRO A 35 -10.98 -5.04 -3.35
CA PRO A 35 -11.32 -4.26 -4.53
C PRO A 35 -10.55 -4.79 -5.74
N THR A 36 -11.12 -4.66 -6.94
CA THR A 36 -10.41 -4.94 -8.21
C THR A 36 -9.83 -3.65 -8.75
N LEU A 37 -8.56 -3.67 -9.17
CA LEU A 37 -7.93 -2.57 -9.90
C LEU A 37 -8.37 -2.62 -11.36
N PRO A 38 -9.12 -1.61 -11.87
CA PRO A 38 -9.48 -1.56 -13.29
C PRO A 38 -8.23 -1.42 -14.18
N PRO A 39 -8.34 -1.69 -15.49
CA PRO A 39 -7.26 -1.41 -16.43
C PRO A 39 -6.99 0.09 -16.49
N THR A 40 -5.89 0.52 -15.87
CA THR A 40 -5.51 1.94 -15.78
C THR A 40 -4.00 2.07 -15.69
N LYS A 41 -3.49 3.21 -16.15
CA LYS A 41 -2.09 3.65 -15.96
C LYS A 41 -2.02 4.94 -15.13
N ASP A 42 -3.14 5.33 -14.52
CA ASP A 42 -3.22 6.49 -13.65
C ASP A 42 -2.48 6.19 -12.33
N PRO A 43 -1.39 6.93 -12.02
CA PRO A 43 -0.62 6.71 -10.80
C PRO A 43 -1.44 6.83 -9.52
N LEU A 44 -2.41 7.75 -9.49
CA LEU A 44 -3.23 8.00 -8.31
C LEU A 44 -4.21 6.86 -8.06
N ILE A 45 -4.81 6.32 -9.12
CA ILE A 45 -5.72 5.17 -8.99
C ILE A 45 -4.93 3.93 -8.53
N ILE A 46 -3.73 3.72 -9.07
CA ILE A 46 -2.86 2.61 -8.69
C ILE A 46 -2.40 2.74 -7.23
N GLN A 47 -1.92 3.92 -6.81
CA GLN A 47 -1.51 4.15 -5.42
C GLN A 47 -2.67 3.96 -4.45
N ASN A 48 -3.83 4.58 -4.72
CA ASN A 48 -5.02 4.43 -3.89
C ASN A 48 -5.47 2.96 -3.76
N HIS A 49 -5.30 2.15 -4.81
CA HIS A 49 -5.57 0.72 -4.76
C HIS A 49 -4.60 -0.01 -3.82
N LEU A 50 -3.30 0.25 -3.96
CA LEU A 50 -2.27 -0.34 -3.10
C LEU A 50 -2.46 0.05 -1.63
N ASP A 51 -2.81 1.31 -1.34
CA ASP A 51 -3.07 1.80 0.01
C ASP A 51 -4.30 1.10 0.63
N LYS A 52 -5.37 0.91 -0.14
CA LYS A 52 -6.55 0.15 0.31
C LYS A 52 -6.18 -1.29 0.65
N LEU A 53 -5.36 -1.95 -0.17
CA LEU A 53 -4.87 -3.29 0.13
C LEU A 53 -4.01 -3.30 1.40
N ALA A 54 -3.11 -2.33 1.57
CA ALA A 54 -2.28 -2.21 2.76
C ALA A 54 -3.14 -2.09 4.04
N VAL A 55 -4.21 -1.29 4.01
CA VAL A 55 -5.16 -1.16 5.12
C VAL A 55 -5.86 -2.49 5.42
N GLN A 56 -6.36 -3.19 4.39
CA GLN A 56 -6.97 -4.51 4.56
C GLN A 56 -5.98 -5.53 5.14
N PHE A 57 -4.73 -5.47 4.69
CA PHE A 57 -3.67 -6.39 5.13
C PHE A 57 -3.15 -6.11 6.54
N LYS A 58 -3.30 -4.89 7.07
CA LYS A 58 -3.07 -4.64 8.51
C LYS A 58 -4.05 -5.45 9.38
N GLY A 59 -5.26 -5.66 8.90
CA GLY A 59 -6.29 -6.47 9.57
C GLY A 59 -6.11 -7.99 9.44
N LEU A 60 -5.23 -8.48 8.55
CA LEU A 60 -5.07 -9.92 8.30
C LEU A 60 -4.53 -10.69 9.52
N ALA A 61 -3.57 -10.11 10.23
CA ALA A 61 -2.93 -10.77 11.37
C ALA A 61 -3.87 -10.90 12.58
N ASN A 62 -4.82 -9.96 12.76
CA ASN A 62 -5.83 -9.90 13.83
C ASN A 62 -5.51 -10.67 15.14
N GLY A 63 -4.40 -10.36 15.79
CA GLY A 63 -4.00 -10.96 17.07
C GLY A 63 -3.48 -12.41 17.01
N ARG A 64 -3.41 -13.01 15.82
CA ARG A 64 -2.87 -14.34 15.55
C ARG A 64 -1.41 -14.26 15.14
N LYS A 65 -0.65 -15.29 15.48
CA LYS A 65 0.75 -15.43 15.08
C LYS A 65 0.81 -16.29 13.83
N TYR A 66 1.17 -15.67 12.71
CA TYR A 66 1.46 -16.36 11.45
C TYR A 66 2.96 -16.34 11.18
N ASP A 67 3.45 -17.31 10.41
CA ASP A 67 4.80 -17.21 9.86
C ASP A 67 4.88 -15.92 9.03
N PRO A 68 5.81 -15.00 9.34
CA PRO A 68 5.86 -13.68 8.71
C PRO A 68 6.13 -13.77 7.20
N ILE A 69 6.94 -14.73 6.75
CA ILE A 69 7.27 -14.92 5.34
C ILE A 69 6.05 -15.46 4.60
N LEU A 70 5.35 -16.43 5.17
CA LEU A 70 4.13 -16.97 4.57
C LEU A 70 3.02 -15.93 4.53
N LEU A 71 2.88 -15.11 5.57
CA LEU A 71 1.89 -14.03 5.63
C LEU A 71 2.13 -12.99 4.52
N GLU A 72 3.38 -12.55 4.33
CA GLU A 72 3.71 -11.60 3.25
C GLU A 72 3.48 -12.21 1.86
N ARG A 73 3.88 -13.46 1.63
CA ARG A 73 3.59 -14.16 0.38
C ARG A 73 2.09 -14.28 0.11
N HIS A 74 1.30 -14.51 1.16
CA HIS A 74 -0.15 -14.56 1.05
C HIS A 74 -0.74 -13.20 0.67
N LYS A 75 -0.26 -12.10 1.28
CA LYS A 75 -0.65 -10.73 0.90
C LYS A 75 -0.34 -10.44 -0.57
N ILE A 76 0.86 -10.80 -1.04
CA ILE A 76 1.25 -10.64 -2.45
C ILE A 76 0.34 -11.45 -3.37
N HIS A 77 0.04 -12.70 -3.02
CA HIS A 77 -0.86 -13.55 -3.79
C HIS A 77 -2.27 -12.94 -3.89
N LEU A 78 -2.82 -12.47 -2.76
CA LEU A 78 -4.11 -11.80 -2.72
C LEU A 78 -4.11 -10.50 -3.55
N ALA A 79 -3.06 -9.70 -3.45
CA ALA A 79 -2.90 -8.48 -4.24
C ALA A 79 -2.90 -8.78 -5.75
N ALA A 80 -2.17 -9.83 -6.18
CA ALA A 80 -2.14 -10.27 -7.58
C ALA A 80 -3.52 -10.65 -8.12
N GLN A 81 -4.40 -11.23 -7.30
CA GLN A 81 -5.77 -11.60 -7.69
C GLN A 81 -6.67 -10.37 -7.94
N THR A 82 -6.29 -9.20 -7.43
CA THR A 82 -7.07 -7.96 -7.62
C THR A 82 -6.81 -7.26 -8.96
N LEU A 83 -5.87 -7.76 -9.76
CA LEU A 83 -5.45 -7.11 -11.00
C LEU A 83 -6.28 -7.61 -12.18
N SER A 84 -6.84 -6.71 -12.98
CA SER A 84 -7.62 -7.07 -14.18
C SER A 84 -6.91 -6.81 -15.51
N ALA A 85 -5.89 -5.95 -15.53
CA ALA A 85 -5.19 -5.59 -16.77
C ALA A 85 -4.17 -6.69 -17.17
N PRO A 86 -4.07 -7.07 -18.46
CA PRO A 86 -3.12 -8.09 -18.91
C PRO A 86 -1.66 -7.79 -18.51
N GLU A 87 -1.22 -6.53 -18.62
CA GLU A 87 0.12 -6.10 -18.23
C GLU A 87 0.36 -6.23 -16.72
N HIS A 88 -0.63 -5.89 -15.90
CA HIS A 88 -0.55 -6.00 -14.44
C HIS A 88 -0.48 -7.47 -14.02
N ILE A 89 -1.30 -8.32 -14.64
CA ILE A 89 -1.30 -9.77 -14.41
C ILE A 89 0.03 -10.39 -14.85
N THR A 90 0.61 -9.92 -15.96
CA THR A 90 1.90 -10.42 -16.44
C THR A 90 3.00 -10.15 -15.43
N TYR A 91 3.07 -8.93 -14.89
CA TYR A 91 3.99 -8.60 -13.81
C TYR A 91 3.78 -9.50 -12.58
N ALA A 92 2.54 -9.70 -12.15
CA ALA A 92 2.25 -10.51 -10.97
C ALA A 92 2.73 -11.97 -11.10
N LYS A 93 2.80 -12.51 -12.33
CA LYS A 93 3.33 -13.86 -12.59
C LYS A 93 4.87 -13.95 -12.52
N THR A 94 5.57 -12.85 -12.81
CA THR A 94 7.04 -12.81 -12.85
C THR A 94 7.65 -12.31 -11.53
N ALA A 95 6.86 -11.63 -10.69
CA ALA A 95 7.23 -11.13 -9.37
C ALA A 95 7.30 -12.25 -8.30
N LYS A 96 8.29 -13.14 -8.43
CA LYS A 96 8.49 -14.30 -7.54
C LYS A 96 9.45 -14.08 -6.37
N ASN A 97 10.19 -12.98 -6.38
CA ASN A 97 11.36 -12.79 -5.50
C ASN A 97 11.11 -11.77 -4.37
N GLN A 98 9.95 -11.11 -4.34
CA GLN A 98 9.65 -10.09 -3.34
C GLN A 98 9.32 -10.74 -2.00
N LEU A 99 9.93 -10.23 -0.93
CA LEU A 99 9.79 -10.78 0.41
C LEU A 99 8.58 -10.16 1.13
N THR A 100 8.25 -8.90 0.81
CA THR A 100 7.16 -8.16 1.44
C THR A 100 6.17 -7.61 0.41
N PHE A 101 4.94 -7.38 0.85
CA PHE A 101 3.93 -6.70 0.05
C PHE A 101 4.39 -5.29 -0.35
N GLN A 102 5.11 -4.57 0.53
CA GLN A 102 5.58 -3.21 0.25
C GLN A 102 6.64 -3.19 -0.87
N GLU A 103 7.60 -4.11 -0.84
CA GLU A 103 8.56 -4.29 -1.95
C GLU A 103 7.86 -4.65 -3.26
N TRP A 104 6.88 -5.55 -3.19
CA TRP A 104 6.10 -5.92 -4.37
C TRP A 104 5.30 -4.75 -4.94
N ALA A 105 4.69 -3.93 -4.07
CA ALA A 105 3.91 -2.75 -4.46
C ALA A 105 4.79 -1.67 -5.12
N ALA A 106 5.97 -1.39 -4.56
CA ALA A 106 6.93 -0.46 -5.16
C ALA A 106 7.35 -0.90 -6.56
N ARG A 107 7.76 -2.17 -6.70
CA ARG A 107 8.15 -2.76 -7.99
C ARG A 107 7.00 -2.87 -8.98
N PHE A 108 5.77 -3.09 -8.50
CA PHE A 108 4.57 -3.08 -9.33
C PHE A 108 4.36 -1.70 -9.95
N LYS A 109 4.43 -0.62 -9.14
CA LYS A 109 4.35 0.76 -9.64
C LYS A 109 5.42 1.05 -10.70
N GLU A 110 6.68 0.72 -10.41
CA GLU A 110 7.79 0.90 -11.37
C GLU A 110 7.52 0.20 -12.71
N ALA A 111 6.91 -0.98 -12.69
CA ALA A 111 6.67 -1.79 -13.89
C ALA A 111 5.48 -1.32 -14.73
N VAL A 112 4.44 -0.76 -14.10
CA VAL A 112 3.16 -0.47 -14.79
C VAL A 112 2.94 1.01 -15.07
N LEU A 113 3.57 1.90 -14.31
CA LEU A 113 3.45 3.33 -14.52
C LEU A 113 4.27 3.78 -15.75
N PRO A 114 3.74 4.72 -16.54
CA PRO A 114 4.45 5.22 -17.70
C PRO A 114 5.69 6.02 -17.29
N TYR A 115 6.69 6.05 -18.15
CA TYR A 115 7.83 6.95 -17.96
C TYR A 115 7.35 8.41 -17.85
N GLY A 116 7.92 9.18 -16.91
CA GLY A 116 7.52 10.57 -16.65
C GLY A 116 6.20 10.73 -15.90
N TRP A 117 5.70 9.67 -15.25
CA TRP A 117 4.48 9.74 -14.45
C TRP A 117 4.58 10.74 -13.29
N ILE A 118 5.77 10.92 -12.69
CA ILE A 118 6.02 11.90 -11.62
C ILE A 118 5.72 13.32 -12.12
N THR A 119 6.34 13.73 -13.23
CA THR A 119 6.11 15.05 -13.86
C THR A 119 4.64 15.24 -14.25
N THR A 120 3.97 14.16 -14.67
CA THR A 120 2.55 14.22 -15.00
C THR A 120 1.68 14.40 -13.76
N ALA A 121 2.02 13.73 -12.65
CA ALA A 121 1.33 13.86 -11.37
C ALA A 121 1.50 15.28 -10.80
N GLU A 122 2.71 15.84 -10.83
CA GLU A 122 2.97 17.23 -10.44
C GLU A 122 2.14 18.23 -11.27
N ARG A 123 2.10 18.04 -12.59
CA ARG A 123 1.28 18.87 -13.48
C ARG A 123 -0.20 18.75 -13.15
N ASN A 124 -0.70 17.54 -12.92
CA ASN A 124 -2.10 17.30 -12.57
C ASN A 124 -2.46 17.87 -11.19
N MET A 125 -1.52 17.89 -10.24
CA MET A 125 -1.73 18.57 -8.97
C MET A 125 -1.86 20.08 -9.16
N ALA A 126 -1.05 20.68 -10.04
CA ALA A 126 -1.12 22.10 -10.35
C ALA A 126 -2.44 22.50 -11.03
N THR A 127 -3.07 21.62 -11.82
CA THR A 127 -4.39 21.90 -12.43
C THR A 127 -5.54 21.94 -11.43
N LEU A 128 -5.31 21.59 -10.16
CA LEU A 128 -6.32 21.67 -9.09
C LEU A 128 -6.56 23.10 -8.59
N ALA A 129 -5.71 24.07 -8.95
CA ALA A 129 -5.79 25.46 -8.48
C ALA A 129 -7.19 26.11 -8.58
N PRO A 130 -8.03 25.87 -9.62
CA PRO A 130 -9.39 26.42 -9.67
C PRO A 130 -10.29 25.98 -8.50
N LEU A 131 -10.05 24.80 -7.91
CA LEU A 131 -10.80 24.34 -6.73
C LEU A 131 -10.48 25.14 -5.47
N ALA A 132 -9.36 25.86 -5.46
CA ALA A 132 -8.96 26.73 -4.36
C ALA A 132 -9.64 28.12 -4.40
N GLN A 133 -10.47 28.39 -5.41
CA GLN A 133 -11.14 29.68 -5.62
C GLN A 133 -12.50 29.79 -4.94
N ASN A 134 -13.06 28.69 -4.43
CA ASN A 134 -14.36 28.66 -3.77
C ASN A 134 -14.26 27.94 -2.42
N LEU A 135 -14.77 28.58 -1.36
CA LEU A 135 -14.78 28.04 0.00
C LEU A 135 -15.38 26.62 0.06
N ALA A 136 -16.48 26.38 -0.67
CA ALA A 136 -17.17 25.09 -0.67
C ALA A 136 -16.32 23.96 -1.28
N THR A 137 -15.35 24.28 -2.14
CA THR A 137 -14.48 23.29 -2.80
C THR A 137 -13.13 23.12 -2.14
N ILE A 138 -12.80 23.91 -1.10
CA ILE A 138 -11.55 23.80 -0.35
C ILE A 138 -11.31 22.40 0.23
N PRO A 139 -12.29 21.73 0.87
CA PRO A 139 -12.06 20.38 1.39
C PRO A 139 -11.64 19.39 0.28
N CYS A 140 -12.33 19.44 -0.86
CA CYS A 140 -12.02 18.61 -2.03
C CYS A 140 -10.64 18.93 -2.62
N PHE A 141 -10.26 20.22 -2.64
CA PHE A 141 -8.93 20.64 -3.08
C PHE A 141 -7.84 20.08 -2.17
N VAL A 142 -7.97 20.25 -0.85
CA VAL A 142 -7.01 19.76 0.15
C VAL A 142 -6.85 18.24 0.06
N ASP A 143 -7.96 17.50 -0.03
CA ASP A 143 -7.93 16.04 -0.11
C ASP A 143 -7.19 15.56 -1.37
N LYS A 144 -7.46 16.18 -2.53
CA LYS A 144 -6.76 15.83 -3.77
C LYS A 144 -5.27 16.17 -3.71
N VAL A 145 -4.89 17.33 -3.18
CA VAL A 145 -3.48 17.71 -3.01
C VAL A 145 -2.77 16.71 -2.11
N ARG A 146 -3.39 16.29 -1.00
CA ARG A 146 -2.82 15.25 -0.12
C ARG A 146 -2.59 13.93 -0.84
N SER A 147 -3.52 13.48 -1.67
CA SER A 147 -3.34 12.24 -2.44
C SER A 147 -2.19 12.34 -3.44
N TYR A 148 -2.00 13.48 -4.09
CA TYR A 148 -0.85 13.71 -4.98
C TYR A 148 0.47 13.80 -4.22
N VAL A 149 0.50 14.47 -3.07
CA VAL A 149 1.69 14.57 -2.23
C VAL A 149 2.12 13.20 -1.72
N ALA A 150 1.20 12.40 -1.19
CA ALA A 150 1.50 11.04 -0.73
C ALA A 150 2.04 10.16 -1.87
N LEU A 151 1.48 10.28 -3.07
CA LEU A 151 1.96 9.60 -4.27
C LEU A 151 3.41 10.01 -4.64
N LEU A 152 3.77 11.29 -4.47
CA LEU A 152 5.10 11.82 -4.79
C LEU A 152 6.14 11.50 -3.70
N GLU A 153 5.75 11.51 -2.43
CA GLU A 153 6.60 11.09 -1.30
C GLU A 153 7.02 9.62 -1.43
N ASP A 154 6.09 8.75 -1.85
CA ASP A 154 6.34 7.32 -2.09
C ASP A 154 7.17 7.05 -3.37
N ALA A 155 7.69 8.11 -4.03
CA ALA A 155 8.53 8.07 -5.23
C ALA A 155 9.91 8.71 -5.03
N ASP A 156 10.37 8.79 -3.78
CA ASP A 156 11.62 9.46 -3.34
C ASP A 156 11.64 10.99 -3.50
N SER A 157 10.49 11.64 -3.74
CA SER A 157 10.37 13.09 -3.62
C SER A 157 10.06 13.43 -2.16
N ALA A 158 11.09 13.59 -1.33
CA ALA A 158 10.92 14.00 0.06
C ALA A 158 10.29 15.40 0.12
N LEU A 159 8.98 15.47 0.31
CA LEU A 159 8.25 16.71 0.48
C LEU A 159 8.23 17.10 1.97
N PRO A 160 8.42 18.37 2.32
CA PRO A 160 8.28 18.81 3.70
C PRO A 160 6.89 18.53 4.26
N ASP A 161 6.77 18.20 5.55
CA ASP A 161 5.49 18.03 6.25
C ASP A 161 4.55 19.24 6.10
N THR A 162 5.12 20.44 5.86
CA THR A 162 4.40 21.69 5.65
C THR A 162 4.01 21.94 4.19
N TYR A 163 4.41 21.10 3.24
CA TYR A 163 4.25 21.33 1.81
C TYR A 163 2.78 21.46 1.41
N VAL A 164 1.92 20.56 1.88
CA VAL A 164 0.47 20.62 1.61
C VAL A 164 -0.10 21.95 2.08
N ALA A 165 0.21 22.37 3.32
CA ALA A 165 -0.30 23.62 3.88
C ALA A 165 0.19 24.84 3.09
N ALA A 166 1.48 24.87 2.72
CA ALA A 166 2.05 25.95 1.91
C ALA A 166 1.44 26.00 0.51
N PHE A 167 1.32 24.86 -0.16
CA PHE A 167 0.74 24.73 -1.49
C PHE A 167 -0.73 25.18 -1.50
N VAL A 168 -1.52 24.74 -0.51
CA VAL A 168 -2.92 25.12 -0.40
C VAL A 168 -3.02 26.63 -0.17
N ARG A 169 -2.23 27.20 0.74
CA ARG A 169 -2.23 28.64 1.02
C ARG A 169 -1.85 29.49 -0.19
N GLN A 170 -0.87 29.05 -0.98
CA GLN A 170 -0.42 29.77 -2.17
C GLN A 170 -1.48 29.79 -3.29
N ASN A 171 -2.34 28.76 -3.35
CA ASN A 171 -3.35 28.64 -4.40
C ASN A 171 -4.74 29.15 -3.97
N MET A 172 -4.98 29.39 -2.68
CA MET A 172 -6.24 29.94 -2.20
C MET A 172 -6.41 31.41 -2.61
N HIS A 173 -7.61 31.74 -3.11
CA HIS A 173 -7.94 33.14 -3.42
C HIS A 173 -8.05 33.96 -2.12
N PRO A 174 -7.58 35.22 -2.08
CA PRO A 174 -7.60 36.06 -0.87
C PRO A 174 -8.99 36.19 -0.22
N THR A 175 -10.05 36.22 -1.03
CA THR A 175 -11.43 36.29 -0.51
C THR A 175 -11.83 35.01 0.23
N VAL A 176 -11.37 33.84 -0.22
CA VAL A 176 -11.62 32.56 0.46
C VAL A 176 -10.88 32.51 1.80
N HIS A 177 -9.66 33.05 1.86
CA HIS A 177 -8.92 33.17 3.12
C HIS A 177 -9.68 34.04 4.13
N ALA A 178 -10.19 35.19 3.69
CA ALA A 178 -10.98 36.09 4.53
C ALA A 178 -12.33 35.48 4.96
N ASP A 179 -12.97 34.68 4.10
CA ASP A 179 -14.20 33.97 4.45
C ASP A 179 -13.95 32.85 5.47
N MET A 180 -12.84 32.10 5.36
CA MET A 180 -12.45 31.08 6.34
C MET A 180 -12.17 31.67 7.73
N GLU A 181 -11.49 32.82 7.80
CA GLU A 181 -11.23 33.52 9.06
C GLU A 181 -12.51 33.98 9.74
N ARG A 182 -13.49 34.45 8.96
CA ARG A 182 -14.83 34.82 9.47
C ARG A 182 -15.58 33.61 10.02
N ASP A 183 -15.61 32.51 9.26
CA ASP A 183 -16.30 31.26 9.62
C ASP A 183 -15.69 30.59 10.87
N HIS A 184 -14.39 30.77 11.12
CA HIS A 184 -13.72 30.31 12.34
C HIS A 184 -14.12 31.15 13.55
N THR A 185 -14.11 32.48 13.40
CA THR A 185 -14.45 33.42 14.48
C THR A 185 -15.90 33.25 14.92
N GLU A 186 -16.81 32.96 13.99
CA GLU A 186 -18.23 32.71 14.29
C GLU A 186 -18.49 31.36 14.97
N LYS A 187 -17.60 30.37 14.83
CA LYS A 187 -17.74 29.05 15.50
C LYS A 187 -17.15 29.02 16.91
N GLU A 188 -16.36 30.01 17.28
CA GLU A 188 -15.76 30.15 18.62
C GLU A 188 -16.58 31.03 19.58
N LEU A 189 -17.69 31.61 19.10
CA LEU A 189 -18.66 32.40 19.87
C LEU A 189 -19.90 31.57 20.24
#